data_AF-A0A7W1GL68-F1
#
_entry.id   AF-A0A7W1GL68-F1
#
_cell.length_a   1.000
_cell.length_b   1.000
_cell.length_c   1.000
_cell.angle_alpha   90.00
_cell.angle_beta   90.00
_cell.angle_gamma   90.00
#
_symmetry.space_group_name_H-M   'P 1'
#
loop_
_entity.id
_entity.type
_entity.pdbx_description
1 polymer ?
#
loop_
_entity_poly.entity_id
_entity_poly.type
_entity_poly.pdbx_seq_one_letter_code
_entity_poly.pdbx_strand_id
1 'polypeptide(L)'
;LNHVLDQDIDRAMKRTSGRPVAADRVPAAYALEFGLALSALSFVLLASFVNLLTAVLALVGNLFYVLVYTRWLKRSTPQNIVIGGAAGAVPPLVGWAAATGSLTVPALFLFLIVFFWTPPHFWALALLIRRDYEAARIPMLPVVRGERATTRQILLYSLALVPITLLPFFWHTVGLAYLVCAVALGVALVALAVRLAGRTTPARARLLFHFSLAYLALLFVAMALDPLVA
;
A
#
# COMPACT_ATOMS: atom_id res chain seq x y z
N LEU A 1 11.55 -12.45 -5.44
CA LEU A 1 11.70 -12.54 -3.97
C LEU A 1 10.40 -12.92 -3.27
N ASN A 2 9.35 -12.10 -3.29
CA ASN A 2 8.08 -12.44 -2.60
C ASN A 2 7.50 -13.80 -3.06
N HIS A 3 7.40 -14.08 -4.36
CA HIS A 3 6.92 -15.38 -4.88
C HIS A 3 7.73 -16.59 -4.40
N VAL A 4 9.02 -16.42 -4.08
CA VAL A 4 9.86 -17.49 -3.52
C VAL A 4 9.48 -17.73 -2.06
N LEU A 5 9.36 -16.66 -1.29
CA LEU A 5 9.01 -16.73 0.13
C LEU A 5 7.56 -17.12 0.39
N ASP A 6 6.65 -16.86 -0.55
CA ASP A 6 5.22 -17.18 -0.45
C ASP A 6 4.83 -18.46 -1.19
N GLN A 7 5.80 -19.25 -1.68
CA GLN A 7 5.54 -20.39 -2.56
C GLN A 7 4.54 -21.41 -1.98
N ASP A 8 4.67 -21.75 -0.70
CA ASP A 8 3.81 -22.67 0.05
C ASP A 8 2.38 -22.12 0.20
N ILE A 9 2.25 -20.84 0.53
CA ILE A 9 0.97 -20.16 0.71
C ILE A 9 0.26 -19.98 -0.64
N ASP A 10 1.01 -19.61 -1.68
CA ASP A 10 0.45 -19.37 -3.00
C ASP A 10 -0.13 -20.65 -3.61
N ARG A 11 0.46 -21.82 -3.34
CA ARG A 11 -0.11 -23.12 -3.74
C ARG A 11 -1.49 -23.38 -3.12
N ALA A 12 -1.73 -22.90 -1.91
CA ALA A 12 -2.98 -23.10 -1.18
C ALA A 12 -4.11 -22.13 -1.60
N MET A 13 -3.80 -21.07 -2.35
CA MET A 13 -4.77 -20.04 -2.74
C MET A 13 -5.18 -20.18 -4.21
N LYS A 14 -6.47 -20.33 -4.48
CA LYS A 14 -7.01 -20.45 -5.87
C LYS A 14 -6.52 -19.34 -6.80
N ARG A 15 -6.39 -18.11 -6.30
CA ARG A 15 -5.96 -16.95 -7.07
C ARG A 15 -4.47 -16.97 -7.44
N THR A 16 -3.62 -17.54 -6.59
CA THR A 16 -2.16 -17.44 -6.72
C THR A 16 -1.45 -18.76 -6.99
N SER A 17 -2.18 -19.89 -7.01
CA SER A 17 -1.65 -21.21 -7.33
C SER A 17 -1.06 -21.31 -8.74
N GLY A 18 -1.52 -20.47 -9.69
CA GLY A 18 -0.97 -20.38 -11.04
C GLY A 18 0.32 -19.57 -11.18
N ARG A 19 0.84 -18.96 -10.09
CA ARG A 19 2.08 -18.17 -10.15
C ARG A 19 3.28 -19.04 -10.56
N PRO A 20 4.27 -18.51 -11.31
CA PRO A 20 5.35 -19.32 -11.89
C PRO A 20 6.11 -20.20 -10.88
N VAL A 21 6.40 -19.69 -9.69
CA VAL A 21 7.14 -20.42 -8.63
C VAL A 21 6.22 -21.37 -7.85
N ALA A 22 4.95 -21.00 -7.66
CA ALA A 22 3.96 -21.85 -6.99
C ALA A 22 3.56 -23.07 -7.84
N ALA A 23 3.46 -22.88 -9.15
CA ALA A 23 3.13 -23.90 -10.14
C ALA A 23 4.37 -24.70 -10.63
N ASP A 24 5.51 -24.56 -9.98
CA ASP A 24 6.78 -25.23 -10.32
C ASP A 24 7.27 -25.01 -11.77
N ARG A 25 6.76 -23.99 -12.48
CA ARG A 25 7.23 -23.59 -13.82
C ARG A 25 8.60 -22.93 -13.78
N VAL A 26 8.96 -22.33 -12.65
CA VAL A 26 10.27 -21.73 -12.40
C VAL A 26 10.78 -22.24 -11.05
N PRO A 27 11.95 -22.92 -11.01
CA PRO A 27 12.58 -23.33 -9.76
C PRO A 27 12.81 -22.15 -8.81
N ALA A 28 12.53 -22.35 -7.52
CA ALA A 28 12.65 -21.32 -6.50
C ALA A 28 14.06 -20.70 -6.41
N ALA A 29 15.11 -21.51 -6.63
CA ALA A 29 16.50 -21.06 -6.64
C ALA A 29 16.76 -20.02 -7.74
N TYR A 30 16.38 -20.30 -9.00
CA TYR A 30 16.52 -19.35 -10.10
C TYR A 30 15.69 -18.08 -9.89
N ALA A 31 14.47 -18.20 -9.35
CA ALA A 31 13.65 -17.03 -9.02
C ALA A 31 14.24 -16.19 -7.88
N LEU A 32 14.99 -16.79 -6.95
CA LEU A 32 15.72 -16.11 -5.88
C LEU A 32 16.92 -15.35 -6.45
N GLU A 33 17.78 -16.04 -7.20
CA GLU A 33 18.95 -15.46 -7.87
C GLU A 33 18.55 -14.28 -8.76
N PHE A 34 17.53 -14.46 -9.61
CA PHE A 34 17.00 -13.42 -10.46
C PHE A 34 16.51 -12.21 -9.65
N GLY A 35 15.78 -12.44 -8.55
CA GLY A 35 15.29 -11.38 -7.68
C GLY A 35 16.40 -10.61 -6.96
N LEU A 36 17.45 -11.31 -6.51
CA LEU A 36 18.62 -10.70 -5.88
C LEU A 36 19.44 -9.90 -6.90
N ALA A 37 19.67 -10.45 -8.10
CA ALA A 37 20.36 -9.79 -9.18
C ALA A 37 19.66 -8.49 -9.61
N LEU A 38 18.33 -8.52 -9.79
CA LEU A 38 17.55 -7.31 -10.07
C LEU A 38 17.61 -6.29 -8.94
N SER A 39 17.59 -6.74 -7.68
CA SER A 39 17.69 -5.83 -6.52
C SER A 39 19.06 -5.14 -6.47
N ALA A 40 20.14 -5.88 -6.70
CA ALA A 40 21.50 -5.35 -6.76
C ALA A 40 21.68 -4.40 -7.95
N LEU A 41 21.20 -4.80 -9.13
CA LEU A 41 21.26 -3.97 -10.34
C LEU A 41 20.48 -2.66 -10.15
N SER A 42 19.27 -2.73 -9.58
CA SER A 42 18.48 -1.53 -9.27
C SER A 42 19.22 -0.60 -8.31
N PHE A 43 19.90 -1.13 -7.30
CA PHE A 43 20.69 -0.31 -6.37
C PHE A 43 21.84 0.40 -7.10
N VAL A 44 22.64 -0.34 -7.89
CA VAL A 44 23.76 0.23 -8.65
C VAL A 44 23.28 1.31 -9.61
N LEU A 45 22.18 1.07 -10.33
CA LEU A 45 21.60 2.05 -11.24
C LEU A 45 21.17 3.32 -10.50
N LEU A 46 20.40 3.20 -9.40
CA LEU A 46 19.95 4.37 -8.64
C LEU A 46 21.12 5.14 -8.00
N ALA A 47 22.11 4.43 -7.46
CA ALA A 47 23.26 5.06 -6.81
C ALA A 47 24.14 5.80 -7.82
N SER A 48 24.28 5.27 -9.04
CA SER A 48 25.16 5.82 -10.08
C SER A 48 24.50 6.91 -10.92
N PHE A 49 23.20 6.78 -11.23
CA PHE A 49 22.50 7.66 -12.18
C PHE A 49 21.50 8.62 -11.53
N VAL A 50 21.20 8.47 -10.23
CA VAL A 50 20.22 9.32 -9.53
C VAL A 50 20.86 9.95 -8.29
N ASN A 51 20.99 9.19 -7.21
CA ASN A 51 21.77 9.52 -6.01
C ASN A 51 21.73 8.35 -5.02
N LEU A 52 22.68 8.35 -4.08
CA LEU A 52 22.79 7.31 -3.06
C LEU A 52 21.57 7.23 -2.15
N LEU A 53 20.96 8.37 -1.79
CA LEU A 53 19.80 8.43 -0.90
C LEU A 53 18.60 7.67 -1.49
N THR A 54 18.28 7.91 -2.76
CA THR A 54 17.24 7.19 -3.51
C THR A 54 17.53 5.69 -3.57
N ALA A 55 18.78 5.30 -3.82
CA ALA A 55 19.18 3.90 -3.89
C ALA A 55 18.99 3.18 -2.54
N VAL A 56 19.42 3.81 -1.46
CA VAL A 56 19.27 3.28 -0.09
C VAL A 56 17.80 3.18 0.30
N LEU A 57 16.98 4.19 0.02
CA LEU A 57 15.55 4.16 0.32
C LEU A 57 14.84 3.03 -0.44
N ALA A 58 15.13 2.86 -1.73
CA ALA A 58 14.57 1.77 -2.53
C ALA A 58 14.98 0.40 -2.00
N LEU A 59 16.25 0.23 -1.63
CA LEU A 59 16.77 -1.01 -1.04
C LEU A 59 16.11 -1.31 0.31
N VAL A 60 16.05 -0.33 1.21
CA VAL A 60 15.40 -0.48 2.53
C VAL A 60 13.92 -0.82 2.37
N GLY A 61 13.20 -0.15 1.48
CA GLY A 61 11.80 -0.46 1.18
C GLY A 61 11.61 -1.89 0.67
N ASN A 62 12.47 -2.33 -0.25
CA ASN A 62 12.45 -3.70 -0.78
C ASN A 62 12.77 -4.74 0.31
N LEU A 63 13.81 -4.51 1.12
CA LEU A 63 14.17 -5.41 2.23
C LEU A 63 13.08 -5.47 3.29
N PHE A 64 12.46 -4.33 3.63
CA PHE A 64 11.32 -4.30 4.53
C PHE A 64 10.14 -5.10 3.96
N TYR A 65 9.84 -4.95 2.67
CA TYR A 65 8.77 -5.71 2.02
C TYR A 65 9.03 -7.22 2.02
N VAL A 66 10.27 -7.64 1.74
CA VAL A 66 10.64 -9.06 1.63
C VAL A 66 10.82 -9.71 3.00
N LEU A 67 11.56 -9.08 3.92
CA LEU A 67 11.91 -9.66 5.22
C LEU A 67 10.84 -9.39 6.27
N VAL A 68 10.42 -8.14 6.42
CA VAL A 68 9.50 -7.75 7.49
C VAL A 68 8.07 -8.11 7.10
N TYR A 69 7.60 -7.69 5.93
CA TYR A 69 6.23 -8.00 5.50
C TYR A 69 6.07 -9.47 5.07
N THR A 70 6.77 -9.90 4.02
CA THR A 70 6.51 -11.20 3.38
C THR A 70 6.89 -12.38 4.28
N ARG A 71 8.12 -12.39 4.81
CA ARG A 71 8.60 -13.52 5.64
C ARG A 71 7.96 -13.56 7.02
N TRP A 72 7.82 -12.41 7.68
CA TRP A 72 7.43 -12.35 9.09
C TRP A 72 5.97 -11.96 9.31
N LEU A 73 5.61 -10.71 9.06
CA LEU A 73 4.33 -10.14 9.48
C LEU A 73 3.15 -10.84 8.83
N LYS A 74 3.22 -11.08 7.51
CA LYS A 74 2.14 -11.69 6.73
C LYS A 74 1.66 -13.01 7.34
N ARG A 75 2.59 -13.79 7.91
CA ARG A 75 2.35 -15.11 8.52
C ARG A 75 1.99 -15.06 10.01
N SER A 76 2.30 -13.96 10.70
CA SER A 76 2.35 -13.95 12.17
C SER A 76 1.34 -13.01 12.84
N THR A 77 0.81 -12.00 12.14
CA THR A 77 -0.01 -10.97 12.81
C THR A 77 -1.13 -10.38 11.93
N PRO A 78 -2.30 -10.03 12.51
CA PRO A 78 -3.35 -9.26 11.83
C PRO A 78 -2.97 -7.80 11.55
N GLN A 79 -1.86 -7.32 12.10
CA GLN A 79 -1.29 -5.99 11.79
C GLN A 79 -0.38 -6.00 10.56
N ASN A 80 -0.36 -7.10 9.81
CA ASN A 80 0.48 -7.28 8.63
C ASN A 80 0.28 -6.18 7.58
N ILE A 81 -0.94 -5.70 7.37
CA ILE A 81 -1.24 -4.61 6.43
C ILE A 81 -0.82 -3.25 6.97
N VAL A 82 -0.97 -2.99 8.27
CA VAL A 82 -0.62 -1.69 8.86
C VAL A 82 0.89 -1.52 8.85
N ILE A 83 1.62 -2.47 9.46
CA ILE A 83 3.08 -2.38 9.55
C ILE A 83 3.71 -2.65 8.18
N GLY A 84 3.20 -3.64 7.43
CA GLY A 84 3.66 -3.94 6.07
C GLY A 84 3.37 -2.81 5.07
N GLY A 85 2.33 -2.01 5.32
CA GLY A 85 2.00 -0.82 4.54
C GLY A 85 3.10 0.23 4.55
N ALA A 86 4.01 0.22 5.55
CA ALA A 86 5.18 1.06 5.54
C ALA A 86 6.06 0.83 4.31
N ALA A 87 6.27 -0.43 3.89
CA ALA A 87 7.00 -0.71 2.64
C ALA A 87 6.30 -0.13 1.41
N GLY A 88 4.97 -0.23 1.36
CA GLY A 88 4.16 0.34 0.28
C GLY A 88 4.18 1.87 0.23
N ALA A 89 4.51 2.52 1.35
CA ALA A 89 4.60 3.97 1.48
C ALA A 89 6.00 4.54 1.20
N VAL A 90 7.03 3.70 1.04
CA VAL A 90 8.40 4.11 0.68
C VAL A 90 8.52 4.70 -0.75
N PRO A 91 7.82 4.23 -1.80
CA PRO A 91 8.02 4.72 -3.16
C PRO A 91 7.87 6.25 -3.35
N PRO A 92 6.90 6.94 -2.73
CA PRO A 92 6.88 8.40 -2.72
C PRO A 92 8.14 9.05 -2.14
N LEU A 93 8.75 8.49 -1.10
CA LEU A 93 10.03 8.97 -0.56
C LEU A 93 11.18 8.78 -1.56
N VAL A 94 11.19 7.63 -2.24
CA VAL A 94 12.18 7.32 -3.29
C VAL A 94 12.04 8.33 -4.44
N GLY A 95 10.81 8.60 -4.89
CA GLY A 95 10.53 9.58 -5.96
C GLY A 95 10.93 10.99 -5.55
N TRP A 96 10.61 11.41 -4.32
CA TRP A 96 11.00 12.72 -3.81
C TRP A 96 12.52 12.87 -3.71
N ALA A 97 13.21 11.88 -3.13
CA ALA A 97 14.67 11.88 -3.04
C ALA A 97 15.33 11.85 -4.44
N ALA A 98 14.70 11.18 -5.42
CA ALA A 98 15.21 11.16 -6.79
C ALA A 98 15.16 12.55 -7.44
N ALA A 99 14.07 13.29 -7.22
CA ALA A 99 13.89 14.62 -7.80
C ALA A 99 14.67 15.72 -7.07
N THR A 100 14.82 15.61 -5.74
CA THR A 100 15.33 16.71 -4.90
C THR A 100 16.68 16.44 -4.24
N GLY A 101 17.17 15.20 -4.27
CA GLY A 101 18.39 14.79 -3.57
C GLY A 101 18.29 14.82 -2.04
N SER A 102 17.11 15.04 -1.45
CA SER A 102 16.91 15.17 0.00
C SER A 102 15.58 14.58 0.45
N LEU A 103 15.37 14.48 1.78
CA LEU A 103 14.09 14.14 2.38
C LEU A 103 13.59 15.32 3.22
N THR A 104 12.63 16.05 2.70
CA THR A 104 11.99 17.17 3.38
C THR A 104 10.62 16.78 3.93
N VAL A 105 10.01 17.65 4.72
CA VAL A 105 8.69 17.44 5.34
C VAL A 105 7.60 17.05 4.31
N PRO A 106 7.50 17.70 3.12
CA PRO A 106 6.59 17.27 2.06
C PRO A 106 6.67 15.78 1.68
N ALA A 107 7.89 15.21 1.62
CA ALA A 107 8.08 13.80 1.31
C ALA A 107 7.38 12.90 2.35
N LEU A 108 7.45 13.30 3.62
CA LEU A 108 6.81 12.59 4.72
C LEU A 108 5.28 12.65 4.62
N PHE A 109 4.70 13.74 4.12
CA PHE A 109 3.26 13.76 3.85
C PHE A 109 2.86 12.72 2.81
N LEU A 110 3.60 12.61 1.70
CA LEU A 110 3.31 11.59 0.68
C LEU A 110 3.39 10.17 1.27
N PHE A 111 4.40 9.92 2.09
CA PHE A 111 4.53 8.66 2.83
C PHE A 111 3.32 8.41 3.73
N LEU A 112 2.93 9.38 4.55
CA LEU A 112 1.81 9.25 5.49
C LEU A 112 0.48 9.02 4.76
N ILE A 113 0.24 9.70 3.64
CA ILE A 113 -0.94 9.52 2.81
C ILE A 113 -1.03 8.07 2.35
N VAL A 114 0.01 7.52 1.73
CA VAL A 114 0.02 6.13 1.25
C VAL A 114 -0.07 5.15 2.41
N PHE A 115 0.63 5.42 3.51
CA PHE A 115 0.64 4.57 4.70
C PHE A 115 -0.76 4.45 5.32
N PHE A 116 -1.47 5.56 5.55
CA PHE A 116 -2.81 5.55 6.14
C PHE A 116 -3.91 5.15 5.16
N TRP A 117 -3.67 5.30 3.86
CA TRP A 117 -4.55 4.80 2.81
C TRP A 117 -4.49 3.27 2.67
N THR A 118 -3.34 2.67 2.96
CA THR A 118 -3.11 1.23 2.77
C THR A 118 -4.13 0.36 3.55
N PRO A 119 -4.39 0.57 4.85
CA PRO A 119 -5.31 -0.29 5.60
C PRO A 119 -6.77 -0.23 5.10
N PRO A 120 -7.42 0.94 4.89
CA PRO A 120 -8.75 1.01 4.29
C PRO A 120 -8.86 0.26 2.96
N HIS A 121 -7.86 0.44 2.07
CA HIS A 121 -7.82 -0.18 0.76
C HIS A 121 -7.68 -1.71 0.85
N PHE A 122 -6.64 -2.19 1.53
CA PHE A 122 -6.34 -3.62 1.60
C PHE A 122 -7.36 -4.40 2.42
N TRP A 123 -7.90 -3.84 3.50
CA TRP A 123 -8.93 -4.53 4.27
C TRP A 123 -10.26 -4.61 3.52
N ALA A 124 -10.59 -3.64 2.67
CA ALA A 124 -11.73 -3.75 1.78
C ALA A 124 -11.59 -4.93 0.80
N LEU A 125 -10.40 -5.13 0.23
CA LEU A 125 -10.08 -6.32 -0.55
C LEU A 125 -10.17 -7.59 0.31
N ALA A 126 -9.61 -7.55 1.53
CA ALA A 126 -9.59 -8.71 2.42
C ALA A 126 -10.98 -9.19 2.83
N LEU A 127 -11.99 -8.30 2.86
CA LEU A 127 -13.39 -8.69 3.04
C LEU A 127 -13.93 -9.50 1.85
N LEU A 128 -13.49 -9.21 0.63
CA LEU A 128 -13.93 -9.91 -0.59
C LEU A 128 -13.32 -11.30 -0.74
N ILE A 129 -12.04 -11.44 -0.38
CA ILE A 129 -11.27 -12.69 -0.51
C ILE A 129 -10.95 -13.32 0.84
N ARG A 130 -11.82 -13.11 1.83
CA ARG A 130 -11.65 -13.63 3.21
C ARG A 130 -11.45 -15.14 3.24
N ARG A 131 -12.25 -15.89 2.46
CA ARG A 131 -12.20 -17.36 2.42
C ARG A 131 -10.85 -17.88 1.90
N ASP A 132 -10.26 -17.19 0.93
CA ASP A 132 -8.94 -17.57 0.40
C ASP A 132 -7.84 -17.35 1.45
N TYR A 133 -7.92 -16.26 2.22
CA TYR A 133 -6.99 -16.00 3.33
C TYR A 133 -7.13 -17.02 4.46
N GLU A 134 -8.35 -17.42 4.78
CA GLU A 134 -8.64 -18.45 5.77
C GLU A 134 -8.12 -19.82 5.34
N ALA A 135 -8.36 -20.22 4.08
CA ALA A 135 -7.83 -21.46 3.51
C ALA A 135 -6.29 -21.53 3.55
N ALA A 136 -5.63 -20.39 3.31
CA ALA A 136 -4.19 -20.27 3.36
C ALA A 136 -3.63 -20.00 4.78
N ARG A 137 -4.49 -20.03 5.81
CA ARG A 137 -4.13 -19.76 7.22
C ARG A 137 -3.41 -18.43 7.44
N ILE A 138 -3.69 -17.43 6.61
CA ILE A 138 -3.14 -16.09 6.77
C ILE A 138 -3.98 -15.35 7.83
N PRO A 139 -3.36 -14.84 8.91
CA PRO A 139 -4.07 -14.16 10.00
C PRO A 139 -4.50 -12.74 9.60
N MET A 140 -5.22 -12.57 8.49
CA MET A 140 -5.72 -11.27 8.04
C MET A 140 -6.80 -10.75 9.00
N LEU A 141 -6.89 -9.43 9.19
CA LEU A 141 -7.84 -8.82 10.15
C LEU A 141 -9.29 -9.37 10.09
N PRO A 142 -9.95 -9.51 8.92
CA PRO A 142 -11.29 -10.08 8.84
C PRO A 142 -11.37 -11.57 9.16
N VAL A 143 -10.26 -12.32 9.04
CA VAL A 143 -10.18 -13.73 9.45
C VAL A 143 -10.09 -13.83 10.97
N VAL A 144 -9.24 -13.01 11.61
CA VAL A 144 -8.95 -13.10 13.05
C VAL A 144 -9.99 -12.37 13.91
N ARG A 145 -10.45 -11.19 13.48
CA ARG A 145 -11.34 -10.30 14.27
C ARG A 145 -12.73 -10.15 13.66
N GLY A 146 -12.98 -10.77 12.51
CA GLY A 146 -14.27 -10.72 11.81
C GLY A 146 -14.53 -9.42 11.06
N GLU A 147 -15.67 -9.39 10.37
CA GLU A 147 -16.02 -8.30 9.46
C GLU A 147 -16.31 -6.99 10.19
N ARG A 148 -17.03 -7.04 11.32
CA ARG A 148 -17.40 -5.83 12.09
C ARG A 148 -16.18 -5.05 12.60
N ALA A 149 -15.17 -5.76 13.12
CA ALA A 149 -13.94 -5.12 13.56
C ALA A 149 -13.16 -4.53 12.38
N THR A 150 -13.14 -5.25 11.25
CA THR A 150 -12.46 -4.82 10.02
C THR A 150 -13.08 -3.56 9.43
N THR A 151 -14.42 -3.51 9.30
CA THR A 151 -15.10 -2.32 8.77
C THR A 151 -14.98 -1.12 9.70
N ARG A 152 -14.97 -1.33 11.02
CA ARG A 152 -14.67 -0.26 11.99
C ARG A 152 -13.25 0.29 11.80
N GLN A 153 -12.26 -0.58 11.60
CA GLN A 153 -10.88 -0.13 11.35
C GLN A 153 -10.74 0.58 10.00
N ILE A 154 -11.41 0.10 8.95
CA ILE A 154 -11.50 0.82 7.66
C ILE A 154 -12.02 2.25 7.90
N LEU A 155 -13.12 2.41 8.63
CA LEU A 155 -13.69 3.73 8.92
C LEU A 155 -12.73 4.62 9.73
N LEU A 156 -12.11 4.10 10.79
CA LEU A 156 -11.18 4.87 11.63
C LEU A 156 -9.96 5.34 10.83
N TYR A 157 -9.36 4.48 10.02
CA TYR A 157 -8.24 4.87 9.16
C TYR A 157 -8.66 5.82 8.04
N SER A 158 -9.86 5.66 7.46
CA SER A 158 -10.39 6.64 6.50
C SER A 158 -10.60 8.01 7.14
N LEU A 159 -11.11 8.07 8.37
CA LEU A 159 -11.25 9.33 9.12
C LEU A 159 -9.90 9.96 9.44
N ALA A 160 -8.88 9.16 9.80
CA ALA A 160 -7.53 9.65 10.06
C ALA A 160 -6.81 10.10 8.77
N LEU A 161 -7.09 9.46 7.63
CA LEU A 161 -6.50 9.80 6.34
C LEU A 161 -6.92 11.20 5.88
N VAL A 162 -8.18 11.62 6.11
CA VAL A 162 -8.66 12.94 5.69
C VAL A 162 -7.77 14.08 6.19
N PRO A 163 -7.57 14.31 7.50
CA PRO A 163 -6.71 15.40 7.95
C PRO A 163 -5.27 15.25 7.45
N ILE A 164 -4.74 14.02 7.32
CA ILE A 164 -3.40 13.78 6.77
C ILE A 164 -3.30 14.29 5.33
N THR A 165 -4.32 14.07 4.50
CA THR A 165 -4.33 14.59 3.12
C THR A 165 -4.44 16.11 3.03
N LEU A 166 -4.88 16.79 4.09
CA LEU A 166 -4.97 18.25 4.15
C LEU A 166 -3.67 18.90 4.66
N LEU A 167 -2.79 18.16 5.33
CA LEU A 167 -1.51 18.68 5.85
C LEU A 167 -0.65 19.40 4.79
N PRO A 168 -0.50 18.88 3.55
CA PRO A 168 0.28 19.58 2.52
C PRO A 168 -0.19 21.01 2.25
N PHE A 169 -1.50 21.27 2.33
CA PHE A 169 -2.06 22.61 2.12
C PHE A 169 -1.67 23.56 3.25
N PHE A 170 -1.80 23.12 4.51
CA PHE A 170 -1.39 23.92 5.67
C PHE A 170 0.12 24.15 5.75
N TRP A 171 0.91 23.29 5.11
CA TRP A 171 2.35 23.47 4.94
C TRP A 171 2.72 24.30 3.70
N HIS A 172 1.74 24.93 3.05
CA HIS A 172 1.92 25.73 1.83
C HIS A 172 2.66 24.99 0.70
N THR A 173 2.53 23.66 0.65
CA THR A 173 3.15 22.81 -0.39
C THR A 173 2.26 22.69 -1.63
N VAL A 174 0.95 22.90 -1.47
CA VAL A 174 -0.09 22.81 -2.49
C VAL A 174 -1.15 23.87 -2.26
N GLY A 175 -1.88 24.25 -3.31
CA GLY A 175 -2.87 25.32 -3.35
C GLY A 175 -4.30 24.88 -3.09
N LEU A 176 -5.22 25.82 -3.35
CA LEU A 176 -6.65 25.65 -3.10
C LEU A 176 -7.29 24.59 -3.99
N ALA A 177 -6.78 24.42 -5.22
CA ALA A 177 -7.29 23.40 -6.14
C ALA A 177 -7.12 21.99 -5.55
N TYR A 178 -5.90 21.66 -5.07
CA TYR A 178 -5.67 20.43 -4.33
C TYR A 178 -6.57 20.30 -3.09
N LEU A 179 -6.72 21.38 -2.30
CA LEU A 179 -7.53 21.35 -1.08
C LEU A 179 -8.98 20.93 -1.36
N VAL A 180 -9.63 21.55 -2.36
CA VAL A 180 -11.00 21.22 -2.75
C VAL A 180 -11.12 19.76 -3.19
N CYS A 181 -10.17 19.29 -4.01
CA CYS A 181 -10.11 17.89 -4.42
C CYS A 181 -9.94 16.94 -3.23
N ALA A 182 -9.00 17.22 -2.33
CA ALA A 182 -8.71 16.39 -1.15
C ALA A 182 -9.93 16.29 -0.22
N VAL A 183 -10.63 17.40 0.04
CA VAL A 183 -11.86 17.42 0.85
C VAL A 183 -12.98 16.62 0.18
N ALA A 184 -13.25 16.86 -1.11
CA ALA A 184 -14.32 16.17 -1.83
C ALA A 184 -14.09 14.65 -1.87
N LEU A 185 -12.87 14.22 -2.21
CA LEU A 185 -12.46 12.82 -2.22
C LEU A 185 -12.52 12.22 -0.81
N GLY A 186 -12.08 12.97 0.22
CA GLY A 186 -12.07 12.53 1.62
C GLY A 186 -13.47 12.28 2.16
N VAL A 187 -14.40 13.21 1.92
CA VAL A 187 -15.81 13.06 2.29
C VAL A 187 -16.43 11.85 1.61
N ALA A 188 -16.18 11.66 0.31
CA ALA A 188 -16.67 10.50 -0.43
C ALA A 188 -16.11 9.17 0.12
N LEU A 189 -14.81 9.12 0.44
CA LEU A 189 -14.18 7.93 1.03
C LEU A 189 -14.82 7.57 2.37
N VAL A 190 -14.97 8.55 3.26
CA VAL A 190 -15.59 8.35 4.58
C VAL A 190 -17.05 7.93 4.44
N ALA A 191 -17.81 8.55 3.53
CA ALA A 191 -19.21 8.16 3.29
C ALA A 191 -19.31 6.70 2.83
N LEU A 192 -18.41 6.24 1.96
CA LEU A 192 -18.35 4.83 1.55
C LEU A 192 -17.95 3.91 2.71
N ALA A 193 -17.00 4.32 3.55
CA ALA A 193 -16.60 3.57 4.74
C ALA A 193 -17.74 3.44 5.77
N VAL A 194 -18.49 4.51 6.02
CA VAL A 194 -19.70 4.50 6.87
C VAL A 194 -20.76 3.56 6.30
N ARG A 195 -21.03 3.64 4.98
CA ARG A 195 -21.98 2.73 4.32
C ARG A 195 -21.53 1.27 4.43
N LEU A 196 -20.24 0.99 4.30
CA LEU A 196 -19.70 -0.36 4.47
C LEU A 196 -19.84 -0.84 5.93
N ALA A 197 -19.53 0.02 6.91
CA ALA A 197 -19.64 -0.30 8.33
C ALA A 197 -21.09 -0.55 8.78
N GLY A 198 -22.06 0.19 8.24
CA GLY A 198 -23.48 0.01 8.56
C GLY A 198 -24.08 -1.28 8.00
N ARG A 199 -23.65 -1.73 6.81
CA ARG A 199 -24.02 -3.04 6.27
C ARG A 199 -22.92 -3.57 5.36
N THR A 200 -22.20 -4.57 5.84
CA THR A 200 -21.13 -5.22 5.08
C THR A 200 -21.73 -6.07 3.97
N THR A 201 -21.44 -5.72 2.72
CA THR A 201 -21.79 -6.55 1.55
C THR A 201 -20.61 -6.59 0.57
N PRO A 202 -20.47 -7.67 -0.22
CA PRO A 202 -19.42 -7.75 -1.24
C PRO A 202 -19.46 -6.58 -2.23
N ALA A 203 -20.65 -6.10 -2.60
CA ALA A 203 -20.79 -4.95 -3.48
C ALA A 203 -20.22 -3.66 -2.88
N ARG A 204 -20.47 -3.40 -1.59
CA ARG A 204 -19.95 -2.21 -0.89
C ARG A 204 -18.44 -2.29 -0.65
N ALA A 205 -17.94 -3.48 -0.29
CA ALA A 205 -16.50 -3.69 -0.12
C ALA A 205 -15.76 -3.50 -1.46
N ARG A 206 -16.32 -4.01 -2.56
CA ARG A 206 -15.79 -3.82 -3.92
C ARG A 206 -15.81 -2.35 -4.33
N LEU A 207 -16.91 -1.64 -4.05
CA LEU A 207 -17.02 -0.21 -4.35
C LEU A 207 -15.96 0.58 -3.59
N LEU A 208 -15.81 0.37 -2.28
CA LEU A 208 -14.79 1.05 -1.47
C LEU A 208 -13.38 0.73 -1.98
N PHE A 209 -13.10 -0.53 -2.30
CA PHE A 209 -11.80 -0.95 -2.85
C PHE A 209 -11.45 -0.19 -4.14
N HIS A 210 -12.33 -0.18 -5.14
CA HIS A 210 -12.06 0.51 -6.41
C HIS A 210 -12.04 2.03 -6.23
N PHE A 211 -12.97 2.58 -5.43
CA PHE A 211 -12.97 4.01 -5.13
C PHE A 211 -11.69 4.43 -4.42
N SER A 212 -11.19 3.65 -3.46
CA SER A 212 -9.94 3.98 -2.77
C SER A 212 -8.73 4.01 -3.72
N LEU A 213 -8.71 3.17 -4.77
CA LEU A 213 -7.68 3.24 -5.81
C LEU A 213 -7.80 4.54 -6.62
N ALA A 214 -9.01 4.88 -7.06
CA ALA A 214 -9.29 6.14 -7.75
C ALA A 214 -9.00 7.36 -6.87
N TYR A 215 -9.34 7.29 -5.59
CA TYR A 215 -9.07 8.32 -4.58
C TYR A 215 -7.59 8.66 -4.54
N LEU A 216 -6.71 7.66 -4.41
CA LEU A 216 -5.28 7.92 -4.31
C LEU A 216 -4.72 8.46 -5.64
N ALA A 217 -5.14 7.90 -6.77
CA ALA A 217 -4.72 8.35 -8.09
C ALA A 217 -5.14 9.81 -8.34
N LEU A 218 -6.41 10.14 -8.11
CA LEU A 218 -6.95 11.49 -8.29
C LEU A 218 -6.31 12.50 -7.33
N LEU A 219 -6.03 12.10 -6.08
CA LEU A 219 -5.35 12.95 -5.11
C LEU A 219 -3.93 13.32 -5.57
N PHE A 220 -3.16 12.35 -6.05
CA PHE A 220 -1.81 12.63 -6.58
C PHE A 220 -1.83 13.36 -7.91
N VAL A 221 -2.81 13.11 -8.79
CA VAL A 221 -3.01 13.90 -10.00
C VAL A 221 -3.32 15.36 -9.64
N ALA A 222 -4.22 15.60 -8.69
CA ALA A 222 -4.52 16.95 -8.21
C ALA A 222 -3.25 17.63 -7.67
N MET A 223 -2.43 16.92 -6.89
CA MET A 223 -1.16 17.45 -6.37
C MET A 223 -0.15 17.76 -7.49
N ALA A 224 -0.07 16.92 -8.53
CA ALA A 224 0.84 17.12 -9.64
C ALA A 224 0.42 18.26 -10.58
N LEU A 225 -0.89 18.49 -10.72
CA LEU A 225 -1.45 19.56 -11.55
C LEU A 225 -1.57 20.90 -10.81
N ASP A 226 -1.49 20.89 -9.48
CA ASP A 226 -1.64 22.09 -8.65
C ASP A 226 -0.70 23.25 -9.07
N PRO A 227 0.59 23.04 -9.39
CA PRO A 227 1.47 24.11 -9.87
C PRO A 227 1.07 24.74 -11.22
N LEU A 228 0.17 24.11 -11.98
CA LEU A 228 -0.34 24.62 -13.26
C LEU A 228 -1.59 25.49 -13.09
N VAL A 229 -2.24 25.43 -11.93
CA VAL A 229 -3.54 26.04 -11.64
C VAL A 229 -3.43 27.09 -10.53
N ALA A 230 -2.38 27.03 -9.72
CA ALA A 230 -2.08 27.94 -8.61
C ALA A 230 -1.43 29.26 -9.06
#